data_AF-A0A3B8ZPS3-F1
#
_entry.id   AF-A0A3B8ZPS3-F1
#
_cell.length_a   1.000
_cell.length_b   1.000
_cell.length_c   1.000
_cell.angle_alpha   90.00
_cell.angle_beta   90.00
_cell.angle_gamma   90.00
#
_symmetry.space_group_name_H-M   'P 1'
#
loop_
_entity.id
_entity.type
_entity.pdbx_description
1 polymer ?
#
loop_
_entity_poly.entity_id
_entity_poly.type
_entity_poly.pdbx_seq_one_letter_code
_entity_poly.pdbx_strand_id
1 'polypeptide(L)'
;MSQLPSTLVYRISLDLSDHRLQVLRQLLTPEERARADRYLVPHATSQYIGCRAALRWLLAQTMDSAPNRVVIKTERWGKPYLIASTQSDERTSKKSEVVPPLYFNVSHSGQLGLIALSPVIVGVAIEHLKPRIHARSLVSVVLSTA
;
A
#
# COMPACT_ATOMS: atom_id res chain seq x y z
N MET A 1 -21.25 5.22 3.00
CA MET A 1 -19.86 4.77 3.22
C MET A 1 -19.70 4.28 4.66
N SER A 2 -19.31 3.02 4.88
CA SER A 2 -19.05 2.52 6.24
C SER A 2 -17.67 2.97 6.71
N GLN A 3 -17.60 3.73 7.79
CA GLN A 3 -16.33 4.08 8.43
C GLN A 3 -15.59 2.80 8.84
N LEU A 4 -14.26 2.74 8.68
CA LEU A 4 -13.46 1.65 9.25
C LEU A 4 -13.49 1.79 10.78
N PRO A 5 -14.09 0.83 11.52
CA PRO A 5 -14.27 0.97 12.96
C PRO A 5 -12.97 0.75 13.75
N SER A 6 -11.97 0.13 13.12
CA SER A 6 -10.68 -0.22 13.73
C SER A 6 -9.60 -0.39 12.66
N THR A 7 -8.35 -0.54 13.11
CA THR A 7 -7.23 -0.85 12.23
C THR A 7 -7.35 -2.28 11.70
N LEU A 8 -7.28 -2.44 10.38
CA LEU A 8 -7.23 -3.75 9.72
C LEU A 8 -5.83 -3.97 9.15
N VAL A 9 -5.29 -5.16 9.36
CA VAL A 9 -3.99 -5.57 8.80
C VAL A 9 -4.19 -6.78 7.90
N TYR A 10 -3.86 -6.61 6.63
CA TYR A 10 -3.96 -7.65 5.61
C TYR A 10 -2.58 -8.23 5.34
N ARG A 11 -2.50 -9.56 5.32
CA ARG A 11 -1.35 -10.29 4.79
C ARG A 11 -1.63 -10.73 3.37
N ILE A 12 -0.73 -10.41 2.46
CA ILE A 12 -0.82 -10.79 1.05
C ILE A 12 0.36 -11.68 0.65
N SER A 13 0.09 -12.68 -0.20
CA SER A 13 1.14 -13.42 -0.88
C SER A 13 1.64 -12.63 -2.09
N LEU A 14 2.96 -12.55 -2.23
CA LEU A 14 3.66 -12.00 -3.39
C LEU A 14 4.34 -13.09 -4.24
N ASP A 15 4.15 -14.36 -3.86
CA ASP A 15 4.38 -15.50 -4.74
C ASP A 15 3.22 -15.57 -5.74
N LEU A 16 3.42 -14.94 -6.90
CA LEU A 16 2.40 -14.70 -7.91
C LEU A 16 2.81 -15.37 -9.22
N SER A 17 1.90 -16.11 -9.83
CA SER A 17 2.06 -16.59 -11.19
C SER A 17 1.97 -15.43 -12.20
N ASP A 18 2.56 -15.62 -13.38
CA ASP A 18 2.55 -14.61 -14.46
C ASP A 18 1.13 -14.17 -14.84
N HIS A 19 0.19 -15.12 -14.89
CA HIS A 19 -1.22 -14.80 -15.14
C HIS A 19 -1.80 -13.86 -14.08
N ARG A 20 -1.56 -14.13 -12.78
CA ARG A 20 -2.02 -13.25 -11.70
C ARG A 20 -1.35 -11.89 -11.79
N LEU A 21 -0.07 -11.86 -12.13
CA LEU A 21 0.68 -10.62 -12.30
C LEU A 21 0.10 -9.76 -13.42
N GLN A 22 -0.25 -10.36 -14.55
CA GLN A 22 -0.87 -9.68 -15.69
C GLN A 22 -2.22 -9.07 -15.30
N VAL A 23 -3.07 -9.82 -14.60
CA VAL A 23 -4.36 -9.32 -14.09
C VAL A 23 -4.16 -8.17 -13.11
N LEU A 24 -3.28 -8.32 -12.12
CA LEU A 24 -3.02 -7.29 -11.11
C LEU A 24 -2.43 -6.01 -11.72
N ARG A 25 -1.59 -6.14 -12.76
CA ARG A 25 -1.01 -5.02 -13.49
C ARG A 25 -2.07 -4.13 -14.17
N GLN A 26 -3.26 -4.67 -14.48
CA GLN A 26 -4.36 -3.89 -15.05
C GLN A 26 -5.02 -2.95 -14.02
N LEU A 27 -4.81 -3.19 -12.72
CA LEU A 27 -5.33 -2.33 -11.65
C LEU A 27 -4.47 -1.07 -11.41
N LEU A 28 -3.24 -1.06 -11.94
CA LEU A 28 -2.28 0.03 -11.77
C LEU A 28 -2.55 1.17 -12.76
N THR A 29 -2.22 2.39 -12.34
CA THR A 29 -2.21 3.56 -13.25
C THR A 29 -1.08 3.45 -14.29
N PRO A 30 -1.10 4.23 -15.38
CA PRO A 30 0.03 4.31 -16.30
C PRO A 30 1.36 4.62 -15.61
N GLU A 31 1.39 5.53 -14.64
CA GLU A 31 2.59 5.94 -13.91
C GLU A 31 3.12 4.82 -13.01
N GLU A 32 2.23 4.08 -12.36
CA GLU A 32 2.59 2.91 -11.55
C GLU A 32 3.12 1.78 -12.43
N ARG A 33 2.51 1.52 -13.58
CA ARG A 33 3.02 0.55 -14.57
C ARG A 33 4.42 0.95 -15.06
N ALA A 34 4.60 2.21 -15.44
CA ALA A 34 5.90 2.73 -15.83
C ALA A 34 6.93 2.64 -14.70
N ARG A 35 6.52 2.79 -13.44
CA ARG A 35 7.40 2.56 -12.28
C ARG A 35 7.77 1.08 -12.12
N ALA A 36 6.81 0.18 -12.28
CA ALA A 36 7.07 -1.26 -12.25
C ALA A 36 8.14 -1.64 -13.30
N ASP A 37 8.05 -1.05 -14.49
CA ASP A 37 8.96 -1.35 -15.61
C ASP A 37 10.39 -0.84 -15.41
N ARG A 38 10.63 0.05 -14.44
CA ARG A 38 11.98 0.52 -14.10
C ARG A 38 12.75 -0.43 -13.18
N TYR A 39 12.10 -1.44 -12.60
CA TYR A 39 12.81 -2.42 -11.78
C TYR A 39 13.65 -3.35 -12.65
N LEU A 40 14.94 -3.43 -12.36
CA LEU A 40 15.90 -4.28 -13.10
C LEU A 40 15.74 -5.76 -12.78
N VAL A 41 15.25 -6.07 -11.57
CA VAL A 41 15.12 -7.45 -11.08
C VAL A 41 13.66 -7.87 -11.22
N PRO A 42 13.34 -8.96 -11.97
CA PRO A 42 11.95 -9.38 -12.20
C PRO A 42 11.15 -9.59 -10.92
N HIS A 43 11.77 -10.16 -9.88
CA HIS A 43 11.11 -10.35 -8.59
C HIS A 43 10.67 -9.03 -7.94
N ALA A 44 11.46 -7.96 -8.06
CA ALA A 44 11.11 -6.65 -7.53
C ALA A 44 9.94 -6.03 -8.29
N THR A 45 9.88 -6.23 -9.61
CA THR A 45 8.72 -5.86 -10.44
C THR A 45 7.46 -6.57 -9.96
N SER A 46 7.54 -7.89 -9.74
CA SER A 46 6.40 -8.70 -9.27
C SER A 46 5.91 -8.27 -7.90
N GLN A 47 6.82 -8.07 -6.95
CA GLN A 47 6.49 -7.58 -5.60
C GLN A 47 5.83 -6.20 -5.66
N TYR A 48 6.39 -5.27 -6.45
CA TYR A 48 5.83 -3.94 -6.58
C TYR A 48 4.41 -3.96 -7.15
N ILE A 49 4.18 -4.71 -8.23
CA ILE A 49 2.84 -4.85 -8.83
C ILE A 49 1.88 -5.49 -7.82
N GLY A 50 2.27 -6.60 -7.20
CA GLY A 50 1.43 -7.30 -6.22
C GLY A 50 1.00 -6.41 -5.06
N CYS A 51 1.96 -5.75 -4.40
CA CYS A 51 1.68 -4.82 -3.30
C CYS A 51 0.83 -3.64 -3.75
N ARG A 52 1.16 -3.01 -4.89
CA ARG A 52 0.46 -1.81 -5.36
C ARG A 52 -0.98 -2.13 -5.76
N ALA A 53 -1.19 -3.22 -6.49
CA ALA A 53 -2.51 -3.66 -6.91
C ALA A 53 -3.39 -4.02 -5.71
N ALA A 54 -2.86 -4.77 -4.73
CA ALA A 54 -3.58 -5.11 -3.51
C ALA A 54 -3.96 -3.86 -2.70
N LEU A 55 -3.04 -2.90 -2.55
CA LEU A 55 -3.32 -1.62 -1.89
C LEU A 55 -4.45 -0.86 -2.60
N ARG A 56 -4.39 -0.70 -3.92
CA ARG A 56 -5.43 -0.01 -4.68
C ARG A 56 -6.78 -0.67 -4.53
N TRP A 57 -6.83 -2.00 -4.59
CA TRP A 57 -8.06 -2.76 -4.42
C TRP A 57 -8.65 -2.56 -3.02
N LEU A 58 -7.84 -2.72 -1.96
CA LEU A 58 -8.30 -2.54 -0.57
C LEU A 58 -8.80 -1.12 -0.29
N LEU A 59 -8.07 -0.10 -0.77
CA LEU A 59 -8.49 1.29 -0.63
C LEU A 59 -9.80 1.56 -1.40
N ALA A 60 -9.93 1.05 -2.62
CA ALA A 60 -11.15 1.18 -3.42
C ALA A 60 -12.36 0.56 -2.72
N GLN A 61 -12.22 -0.66 -2.18
CA GLN A 61 -13.30 -1.31 -1.43
C GLN A 61 -13.68 -0.50 -0.18
N THR A 62 -12.68 0.04 0.53
CA THR A 62 -12.90 0.84 1.74
C THR A 62 -13.59 2.17 1.43
N MET A 63 -13.25 2.79 0.30
CA MET A 63 -13.75 4.11 -0.12
C MET A 63 -15.01 4.03 -0.99
N ASP A 64 -15.53 2.83 -1.26
CA ASP A 64 -16.61 2.59 -2.23
C ASP A 64 -16.33 3.25 -3.59
N SER A 65 -15.10 3.04 -4.10
CA SER A 65 -14.59 3.64 -5.33
C SER A 65 -14.00 2.60 -6.27
N ALA A 66 -13.81 2.94 -7.54
CA ALA A 66 -13.08 2.09 -8.46
C ALA A 66 -11.57 2.13 -8.16
N PRO A 67 -10.82 1.00 -8.25
CA PRO A 67 -9.38 0.96 -7.98
C PRO A 67 -8.56 2.00 -8.74
N ASN A 68 -8.93 2.34 -9.98
CA ASN A 68 -8.25 3.35 -10.80
C ASN A 68 -8.58 4.80 -10.41
N ARG A 69 -9.63 5.05 -9.63
CA ARG A 69 -10.03 6.38 -9.13
C ARG A 69 -9.39 6.74 -7.79
N VAL A 70 -8.82 5.76 -7.08
CA VAL A 70 -8.08 6.01 -5.83
C VAL A 70 -6.82 6.83 -6.15
N VAL A 71 -6.75 8.05 -5.61
CA VAL A 71 -5.59 8.94 -5.80
C VAL A 71 -4.59 8.71 -4.67
N ILE A 72 -3.56 7.92 -4.98
CA ILE A 72 -2.43 7.67 -4.09
C ILE A 72 -1.27 8.57 -4.52
N LYS A 73 -0.87 9.50 -3.67
CA LYS A 73 0.31 10.35 -3.88
C LYS A 73 1.50 9.78 -3.10
N THR A 74 2.71 10.22 -3.46
CA THR A 74 3.94 9.93 -2.72
C THR A 74 4.54 11.22 -2.21
N GLU A 75 4.88 11.25 -0.93
CA GLU A 75 5.60 12.38 -0.33
C GLU A 75 7.05 12.46 -0.84
N ARG A 76 7.76 13.53 -0.46
CA ARG A 76 9.18 13.77 -0.80
C ARG A 76 10.09 12.57 -0.49
N TRP A 77 9.79 11.82 0.57
CA TRP A 77 10.56 10.65 1.01
C TRP A 77 10.03 9.32 0.46
N GLY A 78 9.10 9.37 -0.50
CA GLY A 78 8.53 8.19 -1.17
C GLY A 78 7.39 7.51 -0.42
N LYS A 79 6.99 8.00 0.76
CA LYS A 79 5.86 7.43 1.52
C LYS A 79 4.54 7.68 0.78
N PRO A 80 3.78 6.64 0.43
CA PRO A 80 2.49 6.80 -0.21
C PRO A 80 1.41 7.25 0.79
N TYR A 81 0.50 8.11 0.36
CA TYR A 81 -0.62 8.63 1.16
C TYR A 81 -1.86 8.89 0.29
N LEU A 82 -3.04 8.93 0.92
CA LEU A 82 -4.30 9.29 0.30
C LEU A 82 -4.50 10.81 0.31
N ILE A 83 -5.05 11.36 -0.77
CA ILE A 83 -5.63 12.71 -0.71
C ILE A 83 -7.03 12.58 -0.09
N ALA A 84 -7.36 13.43 0.89
CA ALA A 84 -8.72 13.55 1.38
C ALA A 84 -9.62 14.00 0.20
N SER A 85 -10.43 13.09 -0.33
CA SER A 85 -11.43 13.44 -1.33
C SER A 85 -12.62 14.09 -0.62
N THR A 86 -12.78 15.40 -0.77
CA THR A 86 -14.09 16.02 -0.56
C THR A 86 -14.97 15.54 -1.71
N GLN A 87 -15.88 14.60 -1.47
CA GLN A 87 -16.92 14.31 -2.45
C GLN A 87 -17.90 15.48 -2.44
N SER A 88 -17.64 16.47 -3.28
CA SER A 88 -18.64 17.46 -3.67
C SER A 88 -19.22 16.98 -5.00
N ASP A 89 -20.37 16.31 -4.95
CA ASP A 89 -21.17 16.08 -6.15
C ASP A 89 -21.68 17.44 -6.65
N GLU A 90 -21.03 18.00 -7.69
CA GLU A 90 -21.46 19.27 -8.30
C GLU A 90 -22.90 19.23 -8.87
N ARG A 91 -23.50 18.04 -8.96
CA ARG A 91 -24.87 17.81 -9.44
C ARG A 91 -25.90 17.66 -8.33
N THR A 92 -25.50 17.75 -7.06
CA THR A 92 -26.44 17.61 -5.95
C THR A 92 -26.00 18.55 -4.85
N SER A 93 -26.85 19.52 -4.47
CA SER A 93 -26.64 20.43 -3.33
C SER A 93 -26.61 19.73 -1.97
N LYS A 94 -26.19 18.45 -1.92
CA LYS A 94 -26.01 17.65 -0.72
C LYS A 94 -24.73 18.09 -0.04
N LYS A 95 -24.91 18.62 1.17
CA LYS A 95 -23.91 18.94 2.18
C LYS A 95 -22.71 17.98 2.07
N SER A 96 -21.51 18.50 1.81
CA SER A 96 -20.24 17.76 1.85
C SER A 96 -20.23 16.86 3.08
N GLU A 97 -20.38 15.56 2.88
CA GLU A 97 -20.28 14.59 3.96
C GLU A 97 -18.79 14.57 4.38
N VAL A 98 -18.52 14.84 5.66
CA VAL A 98 -17.15 14.82 6.18
C VAL A 98 -16.67 13.37 6.13
N VAL A 99 -15.91 13.04 5.10
CA VAL A 99 -15.28 11.72 4.98
C VAL A 99 -14.22 11.60 6.08
N PRO A 100 -14.32 10.62 6.99
CA PRO A 100 -13.31 10.44 8.03
C PRO A 100 -11.95 10.13 7.39
N PRO A 101 -10.84 10.55 8.03
CA PRO A 101 -9.52 10.30 7.49
C PRO A 101 -9.23 8.80 7.43
N LEU A 102 -8.64 8.36 6.31
CA LEU A 102 -8.17 7.00 6.11
C LEU A 102 -6.65 7.01 5.90
N TYR A 103 -5.93 6.34 6.78
CA TYR A 103 -4.49 6.15 6.70
C TYR A 103 -4.16 4.73 6.31
N PHE A 104 -2.99 4.55 5.72
CA PHE A 104 -2.47 3.23 5.42
C PHE A 104 -0.95 3.17 5.54
N ASN A 105 -0.45 1.95 5.69
CA ASN A 105 0.97 1.66 5.58
C ASN A 105 1.18 0.31 4.90
N VAL A 106 2.29 0.18 4.17
CA VAL A 106 2.64 -1.02 3.42
C VAL A 106 4.08 -1.39 3.73
N SER A 107 4.31 -2.67 3.98
CA SER A 107 5.65 -3.27 4.09
C SER A 107 5.64 -4.61 3.35
N HIS A 108 6.79 -5.01 2.81
CA HIS A 108 6.94 -6.33 2.21
C HIS A 108 8.35 -6.85 2.42
N SER A 109 8.48 -8.16 2.59
CA SER A 109 9.76 -8.82 2.73
C SER A 109 9.64 -10.28 2.30
N GLY A 110 10.62 -10.76 1.52
CA GLY A 110 10.51 -12.05 0.84
C GLY A 110 9.26 -12.12 -0.05
N GLN A 111 8.45 -13.16 0.13
CA GLN A 111 7.25 -13.42 -0.68
C GLN A 111 5.96 -12.95 0.00
N LEU A 112 6.04 -12.07 1.00
CA LEU A 112 4.90 -11.59 1.76
C LEU A 112 4.84 -10.06 1.77
N GLY A 113 3.61 -9.54 1.74
CA GLY A 113 3.32 -8.13 2.02
C GLY A 113 2.35 -7.99 3.19
N LEU A 114 2.48 -6.88 3.91
CA LEU A 114 1.52 -6.40 4.90
C LEU A 114 0.96 -5.05 4.45
N ILE A 115 -0.36 -4.89 4.57
CA ILE A 115 -1.06 -3.63 4.33
C ILE A 115 -1.93 -3.34 5.56
N ALA A 116 -1.67 -2.21 6.22
CA ALA A 116 -2.51 -1.72 7.29
C ALA A 116 -3.42 -0.60 6.77
N LEU A 117 -4.72 -0.65 7.09
CA LEU A 117 -5.68 0.43 6.91
C LEU A 117 -6.19 0.88 8.28
N SER A 118 -6.28 2.18 8.54
CA SER A 118 -6.59 2.68 9.88
C SER A 118 -7.26 4.06 9.87
N PRO A 119 -8.16 4.37 10.81
CA PRO A 119 -8.67 5.72 11.03
C PRO A 119 -7.64 6.68 11.63
N VAL A 120 -6.49 6.17 12.10
CA VAL A 120 -5.38 6.95 12.65
C VAL A 120 -4.06 6.61 11.94
N ILE A 121 -3.04 7.46 12.11
CA ILE A 121 -1.72 7.20 11.52
C ILE A 121 -1.19 5.83 12.02
N VAL A 122 -0.78 4.98 11.08
CA VAL A 122 -0.31 3.62 11.36
C VAL A 122 1.01 3.32 10.64
N GLY A 123 1.80 2.42 11.22
CA GLY A 123 2.99 1.81 10.61
C GLY A 123 2.91 0.29 10.74
N VAL A 124 3.33 -0.44 9.71
CA VAL A 124 3.44 -1.90 9.72
C VAL A 124 4.78 -2.30 9.12
N ALA A 125 5.39 -3.35 9.66
CA ALA A 125 6.66 -3.87 9.18
C ALA A 125 6.62 -5.39 9.13
N ILE A 126 7.25 -5.97 8.12
CA ILE A 126 7.53 -7.41 8.04
C ILE A 126 8.97 -7.58 7.57
N GLU A 127 9.69 -8.53 8.15
CA GLU A 127 11.04 -8.88 7.72
C GLU A 127 11.21 -10.39 7.58
N HIS A 128 11.80 -10.80 6.46
CA HIS A 128 12.17 -12.19 6.22
C HIS A 128 13.55 -12.45 6.82
N LEU A 129 13.59 -13.28 7.86
CA LEU A 129 14.83 -13.67 8.53
C LEU A 129 15.74 -14.44 7.58
N LYS A 130 16.85 -13.83 7.18
CA LYS A 130 17.89 -14.48 6.38
C LYS A 130 18.96 -15.06 7.31
N PRO A 131 19.28 -16.36 7.22
CA PRO A 131 20.26 -17.01 8.11
C PRO A 131 21.67 -16.39 8.09
N ARG A 132 22.01 -15.63 7.02
CA ARG A 132 23.36 -15.11 6.76
C ARG A 132 23.60 -13.67 7.21
N ILE A 133 22.60 -12.99 7.79
CA ILE A 133 22.81 -11.63 8.31
C ILE A 133 23.26 -11.71 9.78
N HIS A 134 24.50 -11.30 10.05
CA HIS A 134 24.99 -11.11 11.42
C HIS A 134 24.33 -9.86 12.03
N ALA A 135 23.04 -9.94 12.37
CA ALA A 135 22.27 -8.81 12.90
C ALA A 135 22.92 -8.18 14.15
N ARG A 136 23.72 -8.97 14.89
CA ARG A 136 24.44 -8.53 16.09
C ARG A 136 25.39 -7.35 15.84
N SER A 137 26.00 -7.23 14.65
CA SER A 137 26.87 -6.09 14.33
C SER A 137 26.11 -4.80 14.05
N LEU A 138 24.81 -4.88 13.74
CA LEU A 138 23.94 -3.72 13.53
C LEU A 138 23.31 -3.21 14.83
N VAL A 139 23.30 -4.01 15.90
CA VAL A 139 22.67 -3.67 17.18
C VAL A 139 23.20 -2.35 17.72
N SER A 140 24.52 -2.17 17.79
CA SER A 140 25.13 -0.95 18.34
C SER A 140 24.97 0.29 17.45
N VAL A 141 24.51 0.12 16.20
CA VAL A 141 24.33 1.21 15.23
C VAL A 141 22.86 1.62 15.12
N VAL A 142 21.95 0.66 15.25
CA VAL A 142 20.51 0.85 14.97
C VAL A 142 19.67 0.86 16.24
N LEU A 143 20.07 0.13 17.29
CA LEU A 143 19.37 0.09 18.57
C LEU A 143 20.07 1.03 19.56
N SER A 144 19.29 1.76 20.34
CA SER A 144 19.85 2.48 21.49
C SER A 144 20.36 1.49 22.51
N THR A 145 21.56 1.75 23.04
CA THR A 145 22.02 1.11 24.27
C THR A 145 21.40 1.90 25.42
N ALA A 146 20.39 1.32 26.07
CA ALA A 146 19.83 1.86 27.29
C ALA A 146 20.79 1.63 28.46
#